data_AF-A0AAV2SXQ2-F1
#
_entry.id   AF-A0AAV2SXQ2-F1
#
_cell.length_a   1.000
_cell.length_b   1.000
_cell.length_c   1.000
_cell.angle_alpha   90.00
_cell.angle_beta   90.00
_cell.angle_gamma   90.00
#
_symmetry.space_group_name_H-M   'P 1'
#
loop_
_entity.id
_entity.type
_entity.pdbx_description
1 polymer ?
#
loop_
_entity_poly.entity_id
_entity_poly.type
_entity_poly.pdbx_seq_one_letter_code
_entity_poly.pdbx_strand_id
1 'polypeptide(L)'
;STEEGNWYTGILDDEEEGIEVISIDEPFEMSNPQLVAAGELYQSDMLLTEEQLDAVRGRKAIDDQTRRWTERSDGYPLVPYLFQDSINQADVRAGLEHWMENTCIKFEETTNTNQPHLKFL
;
A
#
# COMPACT_ATOMS: atom_id res chain seq x y z
N SER A 1 40.57 -14.80 32.81
CA SER A 1 39.28 -15.02 33.48
C SER A 1 38.22 -14.40 32.61
N THR A 2 37.54 -15.24 31.84
CA THR A 2 36.36 -14.90 31.07
C THR A 2 35.18 -14.82 32.03
N GLU A 3 34.22 -13.94 31.80
CA GLU A 3 32.81 -14.26 32.04
C GLU A 3 31.93 -13.34 31.21
N GLU A 4 31.26 -13.97 30.24
CA GLU A 4 30.24 -13.45 29.36
C GLU A 4 28.90 -13.38 30.11
N GLY A 5 28.11 -12.34 29.83
CA GLY A 5 26.70 -12.28 30.22
C GLY A 5 25.82 -12.60 29.02
N ASN A 6 25.61 -13.90 28.78
CA ASN A 6 24.72 -14.45 27.77
C ASN A 6 23.27 -14.43 28.28
N TRP A 7 22.32 -13.88 27.50
CA TRP A 7 20.89 -14.07 27.77
C TRP A 7 20.14 -14.46 26.50
N TYR A 8 19.75 -15.74 26.50
CA TYR A 8 18.59 -16.36 25.85
C TYR A 8 18.46 -16.33 24.31
N THR A 9 18.81 -17.48 23.74
CA THR A 9 18.20 -18.06 22.54
C THR A 9 16.76 -18.50 22.84
N GLY A 10 15.81 -18.07 22.00
CA GLY A 10 14.46 -18.63 21.90
C GLY A 10 14.09 -18.75 20.43
N ILE A 11 14.14 -19.97 19.91
CA ILE A 11 13.78 -20.34 18.55
C ILE A 11 12.26 -20.21 18.39
N LEU A 12 11.81 -19.53 17.34
CA LEU A 12 10.56 -19.88 16.64
C LEU A 12 10.89 -19.92 15.14
N ASP A 13 10.86 -21.13 14.60
CA ASP A 13 10.80 -21.40 13.18
C ASP A 13 9.49 -20.81 12.63
N ASP A 14 9.61 -19.92 11.65
CA ASP A 14 8.74 -19.84 10.47
C ASP A 14 9.46 -18.95 9.45
N GLU A 15 9.40 -19.32 8.17
CA GLU A 15 10.10 -18.68 7.05
C GLU A 15 9.74 -17.18 6.94
N GLU A 16 10.49 -16.31 7.60
CA GLU A 16 10.45 -14.87 7.33
C GLU A 16 11.69 -14.53 6.50
N GLU A 17 11.47 -14.13 5.25
CA GLU A 17 12.45 -13.48 4.39
C GLU A 17 13.23 -12.44 5.21
N GLY A 18 14.48 -12.77 5.55
CA GLY A 18 15.30 -11.94 6.42
C GLY A 18 15.46 -10.56 5.80
N ILE A 19 14.83 -9.55 6.40
CA ILE A 19 15.02 -8.16 6.01
C ILE A 19 16.47 -7.81 6.36
N GLU A 20 17.35 -7.84 5.37
CA GLU A 20 18.75 -7.47 5.54
C GLU A 20 18.83 -6.01 5.97
N VAL A 21 19.29 -5.78 7.20
CA VAL A 21 19.60 -4.45 7.70
C VAL A 21 20.89 -3.99 7.02
N ILE A 22 20.76 -3.20 5.94
CA ILE A 22 21.89 -2.75 5.13
C ILE A 22 22.76 -1.78 5.96
N SER A 23 24.06 -2.07 6.09
CA SER A 23 25.03 -1.15 6.68
C SER A 23 25.19 0.08 5.77
N ILE A 24 25.30 1.26 6.38
CA ILE A 24 25.25 2.60 5.73
C ILE A 24 26.54 2.89 4.92
N ASP A 25 27.23 1.87 4.42
CA ASP A 25 28.46 2.03 3.64
C ASP A 25 28.18 2.20 2.14
N GLU A 26 27.00 1.77 1.65
CA GLU A 26 26.57 2.03 0.28
C GLU A 26 25.73 3.31 0.16
N PRO A 27 25.90 4.11 -0.91
CA PRO A 27 25.11 5.32 -1.11
C PRO A 27 23.62 4.96 -1.20
N PHE A 28 22.78 5.72 -0.49
CA PHE A 28 21.34 5.48 -0.35
C PHE A 28 20.61 5.23 -1.70
N GLU A 29 21.10 5.84 -2.78
CA GLU A 29 20.56 5.71 -4.14
C GLU A 29 20.76 4.31 -4.76
N MET A 30 21.64 3.48 -4.20
CA MET A 30 21.94 2.13 -4.72
C MET A 30 21.20 1.02 -3.98
N SER A 31 20.86 1.22 -2.69
CA SER A 31 20.21 0.20 -1.86
C SER A 31 18.70 0.39 -1.70
N ASN A 32 18.17 1.61 -1.95
CA ASN A 32 16.78 2.02 -1.69
C ASN A 32 16.15 1.29 -0.49
N PRO A 33 16.78 1.39 0.70
CA PRO A 33 16.46 0.54 1.82
C PRO A 33 15.05 0.87 2.34
N GLN A 34 14.29 -0.14 2.75
CA GLN A 34 13.05 0.08 3.49
C GLN A 34 13.30 0.30 4.99
N LEU A 35 14.46 -0.14 5.48
CA LEU A 35 14.85 -0.10 6.88
C LEU A 35 16.29 0.42 7.03
N VAL A 36 16.49 1.34 7.97
CA VAL A 36 17.82 1.79 8.40
C VAL A 36 17.96 1.57 9.91
N ALA A 37 19.18 1.69 10.44
CA ALA A 37 19.44 1.52 11.87
C ALA A 37 18.58 2.41 12.78
N ALA A 38 18.07 3.53 12.26
CA ALA A 38 17.20 4.46 12.96
C ALA A 38 15.70 4.14 12.84
N GLY A 39 15.30 3.17 12.01
CA GLY A 39 13.89 2.75 11.83
C GLY A 39 13.48 2.52 10.37
N GLU A 40 12.18 2.31 10.18
CA GLU A 40 11.55 2.16 8.86
C GLU A 40 11.44 3.50 8.14
N LEU A 41 11.74 3.49 6.84
CA LEU A 41 11.64 4.66 5.98
C LEU A 41 10.24 4.76 5.37
N TYR A 42 9.56 5.88 5.60
CA TYR A 42 8.36 6.25 4.88
C TYR A 42 8.70 6.54 3.41
N GLN A 43 7.99 5.89 2.49
CA GLN A 43 8.23 5.97 1.03
C GLN A 43 9.68 5.72 0.61
N SER A 44 10.43 4.96 1.42
CA SER A 44 11.84 4.60 1.20
C SER A 44 12.82 5.78 1.16
N ASP A 45 12.39 7.00 1.47
CA ASP A 45 13.22 8.20 1.37
C ASP A 45 13.19 9.10 2.62
N MET A 46 12.29 8.84 3.59
CA MET A 46 12.11 9.69 4.76
C MET A 46 11.97 8.91 6.07
N LEU A 47 12.75 9.27 7.10
CA LEU A 47 12.46 8.88 8.48
C LEU A 47 11.43 9.86 9.05
N LEU A 48 10.23 9.36 9.38
CA LEU A 48 9.20 10.15 10.05
C LEU A 48 9.28 9.95 11.56
N THR A 49 9.02 11.00 12.32
CA THR A 49 8.75 10.86 13.76
C THR A 49 7.40 10.16 13.98
N GLU A 50 7.18 9.61 15.17
CA GLU A 50 5.91 8.95 15.52
C GLU A 50 4.71 9.89 15.31
N GLU A 51 4.82 11.16 15.70
CA GLU A 51 3.78 12.18 15.47
C GLU A 51 3.52 12.44 13.98
N GLN A 52 4.57 12.48 13.15
CA GLN A 52 4.44 12.65 11.71
C GLN A 52 3.81 11.42 11.05
N LEU A 53 4.19 10.22 11.50
CA LEU A 53 3.62 8.96 11.04
C LEU A 53 2.14 8.88 11.38
N ASP A 54 1.76 9.28 12.60
CA ASP A 54 0.37 9.34 13.04
C ASP A 54 -0.42 10.43 12.31
N ALA A 55 0.19 11.56 11.94
CA ALA A 55 -0.44 12.55 11.09
C ALA A 55 -0.68 12.04 9.66
N VAL A 56 0.24 11.24 9.10
CA VAL A 56 0.07 10.57 7.81
C VAL A 56 -1.02 9.51 7.89
N ARG A 57 -0.99 8.64 8.91
CA ARG A 57 -2.03 7.63 9.19
C ARG A 57 -3.38 8.27 9.48
N GLY A 58 -3.36 9.45 10.10
CA GLY A 58 -4.52 10.26 10.46
C GLY A 58 -5.14 11.02 9.29
N ARG A 59 -4.52 11.02 8.09
CA ARG A 59 -5.16 11.51 6.88
C ARG A 59 -6.38 10.64 6.57
N LYS A 60 -7.56 11.15 6.93
CA LYS A 60 -8.84 10.53 6.61
C LYS A 60 -9.17 10.75 5.13
N ALA A 61 -10.05 9.90 4.61
CA ALA A 61 -10.63 10.05 3.28
C ALA A 61 -11.10 11.49 3.05
N ILE A 62 -10.95 11.96 1.81
CA ILE A 62 -11.41 13.27 1.36
C ILE A 62 -12.87 13.50 1.84
N ASP A 63 -13.06 14.58 2.61
CA ASP A 63 -14.33 14.99 3.19
C ASP A 63 -15.24 15.69 2.16
N ASP A 64 -14.62 16.27 1.13
CA ASP A 64 -15.30 16.83 -0.04
C ASP A 64 -16.06 15.77 -0.83
N GLN A 65 -17.39 15.77 -0.67
CA GLN A 65 -18.32 14.86 -1.35
C GLN A 65 -18.25 14.98 -2.87
N THR A 66 -17.85 16.14 -3.40
CA THR A 66 -17.80 16.37 -4.86
C THR A 66 -16.71 15.56 -5.55
N ARG A 67 -15.76 15.01 -4.78
CA ARG A 67 -14.66 14.17 -5.26
C ARG A 67 -14.95 12.67 -5.17
N ARG A 68 -16.18 12.29 -4.80
CA ARG A 68 -16.59 10.89 -4.65
C ARG A 68 -17.27 10.38 -5.92
N TRP A 69 -17.20 9.08 -6.14
CA TRP A 69 -17.97 8.40 -7.18
C TRP A 69 -19.46 8.53 -6.92
N THR A 70 -20.23 8.75 -7.97
CA THR A 70 -21.68 8.93 -7.88
C THR A 70 -22.36 7.64 -7.42
N GLU A 71 -23.39 7.79 -6.60
CA GLU A 71 -24.20 6.68 -6.12
C GLU A 71 -25.12 6.14 -7.22
N ARG A 72 -25.31 4.81 -7.23
CA ARG A 72 -26.39 4.15 -7.95
C ARG A 72 -27.72 4.38 -7.23
N SER A 73 -28.81 3.89 -7.83
CA SER A 73 -30.15 3.93 -7.22
C SER A 73 -30.27 3.20 -5.88
N ASP A 74 -29.31 2.33 -5.57
CA ASP A 74 -29.20 1.59 -4.30
C ASP A 74 -28.46 2.38 -3.20
N GLY A 75 -27.99 3.60 -3.49
CA GLY A 75 -27.28 4.46 -2.55
C GLY A 75 -25.80 4.09 -2.36
N TYR A 76 -25.24 3.23 -3.22
CA TYR A 76 -23.82 2.85 -3.15
C TYR A 76 -23.04 3.34 -4.38
N PRO A 77 -21.75 3.69 -4.20
CA PRO A 77 -20.94 4.23 -5.28
C PRO A 77 -20.67 3.18 -6.36
N LEU A 78 -20.86 3.59 -7.62
CA LEU A 78 -20.48 2.82 -8.80
C LEU A 78 -19.25 3.47 -9.45
N VAL A 79 -18.23 2.65 -9.69
CA VAL A 79 -16.96 3.07 -10.30
C VAL A 79 -16.83 2.42 -11.68
N PRO A 80 -17.05 3.16 -12.77
CA PRO A 80 -16.80 2.66 -14.11
C PRO A 80 -15.29 2.48 -14.32
N TYR A 81 -14.87 1.44 -15.02
CA TYR A 81 -13.46 1.23 -15.36
C TYR A 81 -13.26 0.71 -16.79
N LEU A 82 -12.07 0.90 -17.35
CA LEU A 82 -11.67 0.31 -18.62
C LEU A 82 -10.21 -0.12 -18.62
N PHE A 83 -9.90 -1.12 -19.43
CA PHE A 83 -8.55 -1.62 -19.66
C PHE A 83 -7.92 -0.99 -20.91
N GLN A 84 -6.60 -0.80 -20.87
CA GLN A 84 -5.78 -0.73 -22.07
C GLN A 84 -5.15 -2.08 -22.39
N ASP A 85 -4.69 -2.24 -23.63
CA ASP A 85 -4.23 -3.53 -24.16
C ASP A 85 -2.97 -4.08 -23.45
N SER A 86 -2.22 -3.24 -22.73
CA SER A 86 -0.92 -3.56 -22.13
C SER A 86 -0.96 -4.16 -20.72
N ILE A 87 -2.12 -4.21 -20.05
CA ILE A 87 -2.19 -4.56 -18.63
C ILE A 87 -2.63 -6.01 -18.36
N ASN A 88 -2.10 -6.59 -17.28
CA ASN A 88 -2.60 -7.84 -16.74
C ASN A 88 -4.00 -7.64 -16.12
N GLN A 89 -5.04 -7.89 -16.93
CA GLN A 89 -6.42 -7.71 -16.50
C GLN A 89 -6.83 -8.66 -15.37
N ALA A 90 -6.18 -9.81 -15.21
CA ALA A 90 -6.52 -10.78 -14.17
C ALA A 90 -6.21 -10.22 -12.77
N ASP A 91 -5.02 -9.64 -12.60
CA ASP A 91 -4.60 -9.06 -11.32
C ASP A 91 -5.46 -7.86 -10.94
N VAL A 92 -5.79 -7.01 -11.93
CA VAL A 92 -6.70 -5.88 -11.72
C VAL A 92 -8.09 -6.37 -11.30
N ARG A 93 -8.65 -7.36 -11.98
CA ARG A 93 -9.97 -7.93 -11.62
C ARG A 93 -9.95 -8.51 -10.21
N ALA A 94 -8.90 -9.23 -9.82
CA ALA A 94 -8.75 -9.75 -8.46
C ALA A 94 -8.72 -8.60 -7.42
N GLY A 95 -8.01 -7.51 -7.72
CA GLY A 95 -8.03 -6.31 -6.89
C GLY A 95 -9.43 -5.70 -6.78
N LEU A 96 -10.14 -5.53 -7.89
CA LEU A 96 -11.50 -5.00 -7.89
C LEU A 96 -12.48 -5.89 -7.10
N GLU A 97 -12.39 -7.21 -7.26
CA GLU A 97 -13.19 -8.19 -6.52
C GLU A 97 -12.95 -8.08 -5.02
N HIS A 98 -11.69 -8.01 -4.59
CA HIS A 98 -11.35 -7.83 -3.19
C HIS A 98 -12.06 -6.62 -2.56
N TRP A 99 -12.12 -5.48 -3.27
CA TRP A 99 -12.85 -4.30 -2.81
C TRP A 99 -14.37 -4.51 -2.80
N MET A 100 -14.94 -5.19 -3.80
CA MET A 100 -16.38 -5.45 -3.86
C MET A 100 -16.89 -6.43 -2.82
N GLU A 101 -16.03 -7.33 -2.34
CA GLU A 101 -16.32 -8.31 -1.28
C GLU A 101 -16.26 -7.70 0.11
N ASN A 102 -15.34 -6.74 0.31
CA ASN A 102 -15.07 -6.15 1.62
C ASN A 102 -15.72 -4.77 1.82
N THR A 103 -16.35 -4.21 0.78
CA THR A 103 -17.03 -2.91 0.82
C THR A 103 -18.33 -2.93 0.02
N CYS A 104 -19.10 -1.84 0.13
CA CYS A 104 -20.29 -1.65 -0.70
C CYS A 104 -20.00 -1.04 -2.08
N ILE A 105 -18.74 -0.71 -2.40
CA ILE A 105 -18.35 -0.15 -3.70
C ILE A 105 -18.56 -1.20 -4.78
N LYS A 106 -19.04 -0.77 -5.96
CA LYS A 106 -19.17 -1.62 -7.14
C LYS A 106 -18.33 -1.09 -8.29
N PHE A 107 -17.75 -2.00 -9.06
CA PHE A 107 -16.99 -1.70 -10.27
C PHE A 107 -17.70 -2.28 -11.49
N GLU A 108 -17.72 -1.53 -12.59
CA GLU A 108 -18.34 -1.98 -13.84
C GLU A 108 -17.46 -1.60 -15.03
N GLU A 109 -17.12 -2.59 -15.85
CA GLU A 109 -16.32 -2.35 -17.05
C GLU A 109 -17.17 -1.52 -18.04
N THR A 110 -16.58 -0.49 -18.64
CA THR A 110 -17.29 0.44 -19.53
C THR A 110 -16.54 0.70 -20.82
N THR A 111 -17.29 0.91 -21.89
CA THR A 111 -16.80 1.46 -23.15
C THR A 111 -17.11 2.96 -23.28
N ASN A 112 -17.83 3.55 -22.32
CA ASN A 112 -18.18 4.97 -22.33
C ASN A 112 -17.04 5.80 -21.76
N THR A 113 -16.27 6.44 -22.64
CA THR A 113 -15.17 7.32 -22.24
C THR A 113 -15.61 8.76 -21.94
N ASN A 114 -16.89 9.09 -22.10
CA ASN A 114 -17.43 10.45 -21.90
C ASN A 114 -17.92 10.70 -20.46
N GLN A 115 -17.62 9.79 -19.53
CA GLN A 115 -17.91 9.92 -18.11
C GLN A 115 -16.62 9.70 -17.30
N PRO A 116 -16.53 10.18 -16.05
CA PRO A 116 -15.44 9.80 -15.16
C PRO A 116 -15.36 8.27 -15.03
N HIS A 117 -14.15 7.72 -15.17
CA HIS A 117 -13.87 6.29 -15.07
C HIS A 117 -12.43 6.06 -14.61
N LEU A 118 -12.16 4.91 -14.00
CA LEU A 118 -10.81 4.41 -13.83
C LEU A 118 -10.27 3.89 -15.15
N LYS A 119 -8.99 4.16 -15.42
CA LYS A 119 -8.30 3.67 -16.60
C LYS A 119 -7.03 2.95 -16.16
N PHE A 120 -6.99 1.64 -16.39
CA PHE A 120 -5.85 0.80 -16.09
C PHE A 120 -4.96 0.72 -17.33
N LEU A 121 -3.70 1.18 -17.20
CA LEU A 121 -2.72 1.33 -18.27
C LEU A 121 -1.67 0.22 -18.21
#